data_AF-A0A7X7U4L0-F1
#
_entry.id   AF-A0A7X7U4L0-F1
#
_cell.length_a   1.000
_cell.length_b   1.000
_cell.length_c   1.000
_cell.angle_alpha   90.00
_cell.angle_beta   90.00
_cell.angle_gamma   90.00
#
_symmetry.space_group_name_H-M   'P 1'
#
loop_
_entity.id
_entity.type
_entity.pdbx_description
1 polymer ?
#
loop_
_entity_poly.entity_id
_entity_poly.type
_entity_poly.pdbx_seq_one_letter_code
_entity_poly.pdbx_strand_id
1 'polypeptide(L)'
;LNGKDLGVLWKAPFQVEITNAVKPGENTLEITVANLWPNRLIGDQSLPPEERTTWTTWNPYTKDSPLLESGLLGPVRCKTVGR
;
A
#
# COMPACT_ATOMS: atom_id res chain seq x y z
N LEU A 1 2.63 -0.39 15.26
CA LEU A 1 2.83 0.81 16.12
C LEU A 1 3.75 0.44 17.27
N ASN A 2 4.85 1.15 17.50
CA ASN A 2 5.84 0.84 18.54
C ASN A 2 6.33 -0.63 18.48
N GLY A 3 6.57 -1.15 17.27
CA GLY A 3 6.95 -2.55 17.04
C GLY A 3 5.81 -3.58 17.20
N LYS A 4 4.63 -3.18 17.68
CA LYS A 4 3.45 -4.06 17.78
C LYS A 4 2.70 -4.13 16.45
N ASP A 5 2.50 -5.35 15.97
CA ASP A 5 1.61 -5.66 14.85
C ASP A 5 0.14 -5.46 15.28
N LEU A 6 -0.62 -4.74 14.45
CA LEU A 6 -2.03 -4.43 14.68
C LEU A 6 -2.95 -5.07 13.61
N GLY A 7 -2.41 -5.94 12.77
CA GLY A 7 -3.15 -6.68 11.74
C GLY A 7 -3.19 -6.00 10.38
N VAL A 8 -3.94 -6.61 9.46
CA VAL A 8 -4.01 -6.22 8.05
C VAL A 8 -5.37 -5.58 7.72
N LEU A 9 -5.32 -4.39 7.11
CA LEU A 9 -6.49 -3.65 6.63
C LEU A 9 -6.65 -3.83 5.12
N TRP A 10 -7.51 -4.76 4.68
CA TRP A 10 -7.65 -5.10 3.26
C TRP A 10 -8.92 -4.54 2.60
N LYS A 11 -9.90 -4.08 3.39
CA LYS A 11 -11.12 -3.44 2.89
C LYS A 11 -11.58 -2.30 3.78
N ALA A 12 -12.42 -1.43 3.24
CA ALA A 12 -13.02 -0.34 3.98
C ALA A 12 -13.88 -0.84 5.17
N PRO A 13 -13.94 -0.09 6.28
CA PRO A 13 -13.11 1.09 6.57
C PRO A 13 -11.65 0.70 6.90
N PHE A 14 -10.68 1.45 6.36
CA PHE A 14 -9.25 1.26 6.66
C PHE A 14 -8.89 1.89 8.01
N GLN A 15 -9.30 1.23 9.10
CA GLN A 15 -9.11 1.71 10.47
C GLN A 15 -8.70 0.57 11.38
N VAL A 16 -7.85 0.88 12.36
CA VAL A 16 -7.39 -0.07 13.39
C VAL A 16 -7.39 0.60 14.75
N GLU A 17 -7.76 -0.17 15.77
CA GLU A 17 -7.73 0.24 17.18
C GLU A 17 -6.27 0.29 17.67
N ILE A 18 -5.88 1.37 18.37
CA ILE A 18 -4.50 1.57 18.84
C ILE A 18 -4.35 1.87 20.34
N THR A 19 -5.43 1.89 21.12
CA THR A 19 -5.48 2.29 22.54
C THR A 19 -4.47 1.51 23.36
N ASN A 20 -4.35 0.20 23.13
CA ASN A 20 -3.43 -0.68 23.85
C ASN A 20 -2.00 -0.72 23.26
N ALA A 21 -1.70 0.15 22.29
CA ALA A 21 -0.41 0.18 21.59
C ALA A 21 0.24 1.57 21.62
N VAL A 22 -0.55 2.64 21.77
CA VAL A 22 -0.08 4.02 21.91
C VAL A 22 0.46 4.27 23.33
N LYS A 23 1.47 5.12 23.44
CA LYS A 23 2.03 5.59 24.72
C LYS A 23 2.04 7.13 24.79
N PRO A 24 2.09 7.74 25.98
CA PRO A 24 2.31 9.18 26.10
C PRO A 24 3.62 9.62 25.43
N GLY A 25 3.58 10.75 24.72
CA GLY A 25 4.74 11.29 24.00
C GLY A 25 4.92 10.66 22.61
N GLU A 26 6.18 10.42 22.25
CA GLU A 26 6.54 9.97 20.90
C GLU A 26 6.15 8.51 20.64
N ASN A 27 5.66 8.24 19.44
CA ASN A 27 5.28 6.91 18.97
C ASN A 27 5.85 6.66 17.57
N THR A 28 6.32 5.45 17.30
CA THR A 28 6.82 5.06 15.98
C THR A 28 5.76 4.27 15.23
N LEU A 29 5.27 4.84 14.12
CA LEU A 29 4.31 4.19 13.25
C LEU A 29 5.02 3.59 12.03
N GLU A 30 4.82 2.29 11.80
CA GLU A 30 5.25 1.59 10.60
C GLU A 30 4.02 0.99 9.92
N ILE A 31 3.94 1.14 8.59
CA ILE A 31 2.85 0.63 7.77
C ILE A 31 3.46 0.01 6.52
N THR A 32 3.25 -1.29 6.34
CA THR A 32 3.58 -1.99 5.09
C THR A 32 2.40 -1.91 4.14
N VAL A 33 2.62 -1.37 2.94
CA VAL A 33 1.57 -1.20 1.92
C VAL A 33 1.87 -2.11 0.73
N ALA A 34 0.85 -2.84 0.28
CA ALA A 34 0.91 -3.61 -0.95
C ALA A 34 -0.04 -2.98 -1.99
N ASN A 35 0.37 -2.97 -3.25
CA ASN A 35 -0.44 -2.58 -4.40
C ASN A 35 -0.56 -3.75 -5.40
N LEU A 36 -1.21 -3.51 -6.53
CA LEU A 36 -1.37 -4.49 -7.59
C LEU A 36 -0.22 -4.40 -8.61
N TRP A 37 0.00 -5.50 -9.34
CA TRP A 37 0.97 -5.62 -10.44
C TRP A 37 0.85 -4.65 -11.65
N PRO A 38 -0.32 -4.08 -12.01
CA PRO A 38 -0.48 -3.34 -13.27
C PRO A 38 0.57 -2.26 -13.53
N ASN A 39 0.91 -1.44 -12.53
CA ASN A 39 1.88 -0.36 -12.72
C ASN A 39 3.28 -0.88 -13.13
N ARG A 40 3.69 -2.04 -12.59
CA ARG A 40 4.96 -2.68 -12.98
C ARG A 40 4.87 -3.32 -14.36
N LEU A 41 3.76 -3.98 -14.68
CA LEU A 41 3.50 -4.57 -16.00
C LEU A 41 3.47 -3.50 -17.11
N ILE A 42 2.88 -2.34 -16.84
CA ILE A 42 2.86 -1.15 -17.72
C ILE A 42 4.28 -0.61 -17.89
N GLY A 43 5.01 -0.40 -16.79
CA GLY A 43 6.38 0.11 -16.84
C GLY A 43 7.31 -0.77 -17.66
N ASP A 44 7.19 -2.10 -17.53
CA ASP A 44 7.97 -3.08 -18.30
C ASP A 44 7.71 -3.01 -19.81
N GLN A 45 6.54 -2.52 -20.27
CA GLN A 45 6.27 -2.37 -21.70
C GLN A 45 7.15 -1.31 -22.38
N SER A 46 7.78 -0.43 -21.61
CA SER A 46 8.72 0.57 -22.13
C SER A 46 10.17 0.07 -22.17
N LEU A 47 10.44 -1.15 -21.69
CA LEU A 47 11.78 -1.72 -21.58
C LEU A 47 12.03 -2.82 -22.62
N PRO A 48 13.31 -3.00 -23.04
CA PRO A 48 13.75 -4.20 -23.73
C PRO A 48 13.43 -5.47 -22.92
N PRO A 49 13.13 -6.62 -23.56
CA PRO A 49 12.75 -7.85 -22.86
C PRO A 49 13.70 -8.29 -21.73
N GLU A 50 15.00 -8.09 -21.90
CA GLU A 50 16.08 -8.44 -20.97
C GLU A 50 16.14 -7.56 -19.71
N GLU A 51 15.52 -6.38 -19.75
CA GLU A 51 15.45 -5.45 -18.62
C GLU A 51 14.11 -5.52 -17.87
N ARG A 52 13.16 -6.32 -18.37
CA ARG A 52 11.85 -6.50 -17.73
C ARG A 52 11.99 -7.31 -16.46
N THR A 53 11.23 -6.92 -15.46
CA THR A 53 11.20 -7.58 -14.14
C THR A 53 10.04 -8.55 -14.00
N THR A 54 9.07 -8.49 -14.93
CA THR A 54 7.83 -9.26 -14.88
C THR A 54 7.63 -10.09 -16.14
N TRP A 55 7.01 -11.25 -15.98
CA TRP A 55 6.58 -12.12 -17.06
C TRP A 55 5.21 -12.73 -16.72
N THR A 56 4.33 -12.82 -17.71
CA THR A 56 3.00 -13.43 -17.58
C THR A 56 2.58 -14.03 -18.93
N THR A 57 1.78 -15.10 -18.91
CA THR A 57 1.24 -15.74 -20.11
C THR A 57 0.25 -14.86 -20.86
N TRP A 58 -0.42 -13.93 -20.17
CA TRP A 58 -1.31 -12.94 -20.75
C TRP A 58 -1.14 -11.59 -20.04
N ASN A 59 -0.96 -10.52 -20.82
CA ASN A 59 -0.83 -9.16 -20.32
C ASN A 59 -1.76 -8.22 -21.12
N PRO A 60 -2.81 -7.65 -20.52
CA PRO A 60 -3.70 -6.72 -21.20
C PRO A 60 -3.16 -5.26 -21.24
N TYR A 61 -2.04 -4.97 -20.58
CA TYR A 61 -1.52 -3.61 -20.44
C TYR A 61 -0.52 -3.24 -21.53
N THR A 62 -0.62 -2.00 -22.01
CA THR A 62 0.34 -1.35 -22.92
C THR A 62 1.15 -0.30 -22.17
N LYS A 63 2.22 0.22 -22.79
CA LYS A 63 3.02 1.34 -22.23
C LYS A 63 2.21 2.62 -22.00
N ASP A 64 1.11 2.78 -22.73
CA ASP A 64 0.24 3.98 -22.70
C ASP A 64 -0.99 3.77 -21.80
N SER A 65 -1.14 2.59 -21.18
CA SER A 65 -2.22 2.33 -20.23
C SER A 65 -2.08 3.23 -19.00
N PRO A 66 -3.17 3.78 -18.46
CA PRO A 66 -3.09 4.67 -17.30
C PRO A 66 -2.58 3.91 -16.07
N LEU A 67 -1.74 4.57 -15.28
CA LEU A 67 -1.30 4.03 -14.00
C LEU A 67 -2.44 4.06 -12.99
N LEU A 68 -2.47 3.05 -12.13
CA LEU A 68 -3.37 3.00 -10.99
C LEU A 68 -2.76 3.79 -9.83
N GLU A 69 -3.62 4.45 -9.06
CA GLU A 69 -3.21 5.02 -7.78
C GLU A 69 -2.63 3.92 -6.88
N SER A 70 -1.54 4.20 -6.18
CA SER A 70 -0.89 3.21 -5.32
C SER A 70 -0.15 3.84 -4.16
N GLY A 71 -0.07 3.12 -3.04
CA GLY A 71 0.59 3.57 -1.82
C GLY A 71 -0.39 4.06 -0.75
N LEU A 72 0.15 4.68 0.29
CA LEU A 72 -0.61 5.25 1.40
C LEU A 72 -0.99 6.70 1.07
N LEU A 73 -2.08 6.88 0.31
CA LEU A 73 -2.46 8.19 -0.23
C LEU A 73 -2.94 9.18 0.85
N GLY A 74 -3.49 8.68 1.95
CA GLY A 74 -3.83 9.49 3.11
C GLY A 74 -5.01 10.46 2.90
N PRO A 75 -5.20 11.40 3.84
CA PRO A 75 -4.39 11.60 5.05
C PRO A 75 -4.61 10.50 6.10
N VAL A 76 -3.51 10.09 6.76
CA VAL A 76 -3.56 9.20 7.93
C VAL A 76 -3.91 10.03 9.16
N ARG A 77 -4.92 9.61 9.93
CA ARG A 77 -5.44 10.37 11.07
C ARG A 77 -5.64 9.47 12.28
N CYS A 78 -5.22 9.96 13.44
CA CYS A 78 -5.68 9.42 14.72
C CYS A 78 -6.98 10.11 15.11
N LYS A 79 -7.94 9.34 15.63
CA LYS A 79 -9.22 9.87 16.10
C LYS A 79 -9.52 9.27 17.45
N THR A 80 -10.00 10.09 18.38
CA THR A 80 -10.65 9.61 19.58
C THR A 80 -12.09 9.25 19.21
N VAL A 81 -12.51 8.03 19.50
CA VAL A 81 -13.91 7.63 19.39
C VAL A 81 -14.50 7.76 20.79
N GLY A 82 -15.47 8.66 20.96
CA GLY A 82 -16.21 8.78 22.21
C GLY A 82 -16.99 7.50 22.53
N ARG A 83 -17.37 7.32 23.79
CA ARG A 83 -18.41 6.34 24.14
C ARG A 83 -19.75 6.78 23.57
#